data_AF-A0A3B9VMK9-F1
#
_entry.id   AF-A0A3B9VMK9-F1
#
_cell.length_a   1.000
_cell.length_b   1.000
_cell.length_c   1.000
_cell.angle_alpha   90.00
_cell.angle_beta   90.00
_cell.angle_gamma   90.00
#
_symmetry.space_group_name_H-M   'P 1'
#
loop_
_entity.id
_entity.type
_entity.pdbx_description
1 polymer ?
#
loop_
_entity_poly.entity_id
_entity_poly.type
_entity_poly.pdbx_seq_one_letter_code
_entity_poly.pdbx_strand_id
1 'polypeptide(L)' 'MKNIPGILGEIVEKRLVRIEEAKKNRSFEEVRTAAEHARRPLSLQRAIGARSGVSLIAEMKRSSPSAGPLDPDLDPA' A
#
# COMPACT_ATOMS: atom_id res chain seq x y z
N MET A 1 -3.49 19.40 12.90
CA MET A 1 -3.58 17.92 12.95
C MET A 1 -2.93 17.46 14.24
N LYS A 2 -3.40 16.37 14.87
CA LYS A 2 -2.72 15.80 16.05
C LYS A 2 -1.28 15.47 15.65
N ASN A 3 -0.30 15.93 16.42
CA ASN A 3 1.10 15.56 16.21
C ASN A 3 1.22 14.07 16.53
N ILE A 4 1.41 13.23 15.50
CA ILE A 4 1.63 11.79 15.68
C ILE A 4 3.12 11.63 15.95
N PRO A 5 3.54 11.16 17.13
CA PRO A 5 4.96 11.12 17.46
C PRO A 5 5.70 10.00 16.70
N GLY A 6 7.01 10.20 16.53
CA GLY A 6 7.94 9.19 16.03
C GLY A 6 7.82 8.90 14.54
N ILE A 7 8.38 7.76 14.12
CA ILE A 7 8.49 7.37 12.70
C ILE A 7 7.14 7.32 11.97
N LEU A 8 6.05 7.01 12.70
CA LEU A 8 4.71 7.01 12.12
C LEU A 8 4.27 8.44 11.72
N GLY A 9 4.59 9.45 12.53
CA GLY A 9 4.35 10.85 12.21
C GLY A 9 5.04 11.27 10.93
N GLU A 10 6.33 10.96 10.82
CA GLU A 10 7.11 11.27 9.62
C GLU A 10 6.54 10.59 8.36
N ILE A 11 6.07 9.33 8.47
CA ILE A 11 5.44 8.61 7.36
C ILE A 11 4.14 9.31 6.95
N VAL A 12 3.31 9.72 7.91
CA VAL A 12 2.03 10.40 7.64
C VAL A 12 2.26 11.74 6.96
N GLU A 13 3.16 12.57 7.49
CA GLU A 13 3.51 13.87 6.90
C GLU A 13 3.98 13.74 5.46
N LYS A 14 4.95 12.83 5.22
CA LYS A 14 5.46 12.56 3.86
C LYS A 14 4.37 12.03 2.92
N ARG A 15 3.40 11.24 3.43
CA ARG A 15 2.32 10.68 2.61
C ARG A 15 1.28 11.74 2.23
N LEU A 16 0.95 12.65 3.13
CA LEU A 16 0.02 13.75 2.86
C LEU A 16 0.53 14.63 1.71
N VAL A 17 1.80 15.02 1.75
CA VAL A 17 2.43 15.80 0.65
C VAL A 17 2.32 15.04 -0.68
N ARG A 18 2.68 13.75 -0.70
CA ARG A 18 2.57 12.91 -1.91
C ARG A 18 1.14 12.78 -2.44
N ILE A 19 0.14 12.71 -1.57
CA ILE A 19 -1.27 12.65 -1.98
C ILE A 19 -1.66 13.96 -2.67
N GLU A 20 -1.28 15.12 -2.11
CA GLU A 20 -1.58 16.41 -2.73
C GLU A 20 -0.86 16.59 -4.07
N GLU A 21 0.37 16.10 -4.20
CA GLU A 21 1.06 16.03 -5.50
C GLU A 21 0.35 15.12 -6.50
N ALA A 22 -0.07 13.91 -6.07
CA ALA A 22 -0.78 12.97 -6.93
C ALA A 22 -2.11 13.54 -7.44
N LYS A 23 -2.87 14.25 -6.58
CA LYS A 23 -4.13 14.92 -6.95
C LYS A 23 -3.95 15.99 -8.03
N LYS A 24 -2.78 16.65 -8.09
CA LYS A 24 -2.47 17.62 -9.16
C LYS A 24 -2.27 16.95 -10.51
N ASN A 25 -1.75 15.73 -10.51
CA ASN A 25 -1.45 14.97 -11.74
C ASN A 25 -2.64 14.17 -12.25
N ARG A 26 -3.57 13.79 -11.37
CA ARG A 26 -4.75 12.99 -11.71
C ARG A 26 -5.91 13.35 -10.80
N SER A 27 -7.02 13.75 -11.41
CA SER A 27 -8.23 14.10 -10.69
C SER A 27 -8.87 12.88 -10.03
N PHE A 28 -9.71 13.14 -9.02
CA PHE A 28 -10.47 12.09 -8.35
C PHE A 28 -11.40 11.33 -9.32
N GLU A 29 -12.05 12.03 -10.25
CA GLU A 29 -12.97 11.41 -11.23
C GLU A 29 -12.24 10.48 -12.21
N GLU A 30 -11.02 10.83 -12.62
CA GLU A 30 -10.19 9.95 -13.46
C GLU A 30 -9.74 8.70 -12.70
N VAL A 31 -9.47 8.81 -11.39
CA VAL A 31 -9.15 7.65 -10.54
C VAL A 31 -10.38 6.76 -10.36
N ARG A 32 -11.54 7.36 -10.06
CA ARG A 32 -12.82 6.65 -9.93
C ARG A 32 -13.15 5.88 -11.20
N THR A 33 -13.15 6.55 -12.35
CA THR A 33 -13.49 5.93 -13.63
C THR A 33 -12.60 4.73 -13.92
N ALA A 34 -11.29 4.85 -13.70
CA ALA A 34 -10.39 3.72 -13.92
C ALA A 34 -10.60 2.58 -12.91
N ALA A 35 -10.98 2.88 -11.67
CA ALA A 35 -11.30 1.86 -10.67
C ALA A 35 -12.59 1.10 -11.02
N GLU A 36 -13.61 1.79 -11.54
CA GLU A 36 -14.87 1.18 -11.99
C GLU A 36 -14.68 0.26 -13.21
N HIS A 37 -13.71 0.57 -14.09
CA HIS A 37 -13.36 -0.24 -15.25
C HIS A 37 -12.27 -1.29 -14.98
N ALA A 38 -11.75 -1.36 -13.75
CA ALA A 38 -10.74 -2.34 -13.38
C ALA A 38 -11.33 -3.76 -13.32
N ARG A 39 -10.45 -4.77 -13.34
CA ARG A 39 -10.88 -6.17 -13.15
C ARG A 39 -11.59 -6.33 -11.81
N ARG A 40 -12.60 -7.20 -11.78
CA ARG A 40 -13.33 -7.54 -10.56
C ARG A 40 -12.35 -7.95 -9.45
N PRO A 41 -12.48 -7.38 -8.24
CA PRO A 41 -11.58 -7.71 -7.14
C PRO A 41 -11.73 -9.16 -6.69
N LEU A 42 -10.60 -9.78 -6.34
CA LEU A 42 -10.59 -11.04 -5.62
C LEU A 42 -11.05 -10.81 -4.17
N SER A 43 -11.76 -11.79 -3.59
CA SER A 43 -12.20 -11.69 -2.20
C SER A 43 -11.10 -12.17 -1.25
N LEU A 44 -10.40 -11.22 -0.62
CA LEU A 44 -9.40 -11.52 0.42
C LEU A 44 -10.01 -12.35 1.56
N GLN A 45 -11.21 -11.97 2.03
CA GLN A 45 -11.95 -12.69 3.08
C GLN A 45 -12.14 -14.17 2.72
N ARG A 46 -12.56 -14.47 1.48
CA ARG A 46 -12.70 -15.86 1.03
C ARG A 46 -11.34 -16.55 0.96
N ALA A 47 -10.31 -15.90 0.45
CA ALA A 47 -8.98 -16.49 0.32
C ALA A 47 -8.40 -16.92 1.68
N ILE A 48 -8.53 -16.08 2.71
CA ILE A 48 -8.03 -16.38 4.06
C ILE A 48 -8.93 -17.32 4.87
N GLY A 49 -10.23 -17.38 4.54
CA GLY A 49 -11.22 -18.18 5.28
C GLY A 49 -11.58 -19.54 4.67
N ALA A 50 -11.19 -19.82 3.42
CA ALA A 50 -11.66 -21.00 2.69
C ALA A 50 -10.94 -22.32 3.02
N ARG A 51 -9.82 -22.29 3.76
CA ARG A 51 -8.98 -23.47 3.98
C ARG A 51 -8.78 -23.73 5.47
N SER A 52 -8.82 -25.00 5.86
CA SER A 52 -8.29 -25.45 7.14
C SER A 52 -6.76 -25.37 7.12
N GLY A 53 -6.15 -24.75 8.13
CA GLY A 53 -4.70 -24.58 8.24
C GLY A 53 -4.28 -23.12 8.36
N VAL A 54 -2.99 -22.84 8.13
CA VAL A 54 -2.44 -21.48 8.20
C VAL A 54 -2.72 -20.73 6.90
N SER A 55 -3.32 -19.55 7.02
CA SER A 55 -3.47 -18.59 5.93
C SER A 55 -2.32 -17.59 5.97
N LEU A 56 -1.51 -17.57 4.92
CA LEU A 56 -0.33 -16.70 4.80
C LEU A 56 -0.59 -15.55 3.82
N ILE A 57 -0.41 -14.32 4.28
CA ILE A 57 -0.25 -13.14 3.42
C ILE A 57 1.25 -12.88 3.34
N ALA A 58 1.86 -13.23 2.20
CA ALA A 58 3.27 -12.97 1.96
C ALA A 58 3.48 -11.50 1.56
N GLU A 59 4.27 -10.76 2.33
CA GLU A 59 4.65 -9.38 2.03
C GLU A 59 5.93 -9.36 1.17
N MET A 60 5.85 -8.76 -0.02
CA MET A 60 7.03 -8.43 -0.82
C MET A 60 7.48 -7.01 -0.47
N LYS A 61 8.68 -6.86 0.09
CA LYS A 61 9.18 -5.57 0.59
C LYS A 61 10.67 -5.37 0.35
N ARG A 62 11.01 -4.20 -0.20
CA ARG A 62 12.41 -3.83 -0.49
C ARG A 62 13.19 -3.37 0.74
N SER A 63 12.57 -2.59 1.64
CA SER A 63 13.24 -2.03 2.81
C SER A 63 12.28 -1.70 3.94
N SER A 64 12.80 -1.52 5.16
CA SER A 64 12.04 -1.05 6.32
C SER A 64 12.82 0.00 7.13
N PRO A 65 12.13 0.88 7.89
CA PRO A 65 12.81 1.84 8.77
C PRO A 65 13.70 1.17 9.83
N SER A 66 13.36 -0.03 10.29
CA SER A 66 14.10 -0.73 11.35
C SER A 66 15.23 -1.63 10.83
N ALA A 67 15.13 -2.14 9.60
CA ALA A 67 16.05 -3.14 9.06
C ALA A 67 16.84 -2.65 7.82
N GLY A 68 16.53 -1.46 7.29
CA GLY A 68 17.14 -0.98 6.05
C GLY A 68 16.69 -1.81 4.85
N PRO A 69 17.51 -1.91 3.78
CA PRO A 69 17.28 -2.82 2.65
C PRO A 69 17.16 -4.28 3.11
N LEU A 70 16.12 -4.98 2.66
CA LEU A 70 15.84 -6.39 3.02
C LEU A 70 16.40 -7.37 2.01
N ASP A 71 16.28 -7.04 0.72
CA ASP A 71 16.84 -7.82 -0.39
C ASP A 71 17.31 -6.82 -1.48
N PRO A 72 18.62 -6.63 -1.64
CA PRO A 72 19.18 -5.69 -2.63
C PRO A 72 18.99 -6.18 -4.08
N ASP A 73 18.73 -7.47 -4.28
CA ASP A 73 18.60 -8.10 -5.60
C ASP A 73 17.13 -8.33 -5.99
N LEU A 74 16.18 -7.82 -5.19
CA LEU A 74 14.75 -7.98 -5.43
C LEU A 74 14.31 -7.29 -6.74
N ASP A 75 14.13 -8.08 -7.80
CA ASP A 75 13.45 -7.69 -9.04
C ASP A 75 11.94 -7.98 -8.94
N PRO A 76 11.07 -6.96 -8.92
CA PRO A 76 9.62 -7.14 -8.81
C PRO A 76 8.89 -7.18 -10.16
N ALA A 77 9.62 -7.31 -11.27
CA ALA A 77 9.05 -7.43 -12.61
C ALA A 77 8.15 -8.67 -12.77
#